data_AF-A0A1F9H9X6-F1
#
_entry.id   AF-A0A1F9H9X6-F1
#
_cell.length_a   1.000
_cell.length_b   1.000
_cell.length_c   1.000
_cell.angle_alpha   90.00
_cell.angle_beta   90.00
_cell.angle_gamma   90.00
#
_symmetry.space_group_name_H-M   'P 1'
#
loop_
_entity.id
_entity.type
_entity.pdbx_description
1 polymer ?
#
loop_
_entity_poly.entity_id
_entity_poly.type
_entity_poly.pdbx_seq_one_letter_code
_entity_poly.pdbx_strand_id
1 'polypeptide(L)'
;MGVSGFIIFKNDEEHEVGVIPSSLICTMKFPEKTNIRAELRGAILALETVAVLKNISKINLYTDCEVIPNLLQRRKKLESTGFMSGRKKEILSNADLYQKLFVLYDQLQPEICWVKGHTSKKNQTFIQKNFSHIDKIVRKELRRVTKA
;
A
#
# COMPACT_ATOMS: atom_id res chain seq x y z
N MET A 1 -12.87 -1.43 12.35
CA MET A 1 -12.83 -1.38 10.89
C MET A 1 -11.79 -0.34 10.49
N GLY A 2 -10.83 -0.74 9.69
CA GLY A 2 -9.93 0.14 8.95
C GLY A 2 -10.40 0.28 7.51
N VAL A 3 -9.85 1.30 6.84
CA VAL A 3 -10.09 1.58 5.42
C VAL A 3 -8.75 1.86 4.78
N SER A 4 -8.53 1.28 3.60
CA SER A 4 -7.38 1.57 2.74
C SER A 4 -7.88 1.87 1.33
N GLY A 5 -7.05 2.53 0.54
CA GLY A 5 -7.36 2.80 -0.85
C GLY A 5 -6.11 2.86 -1.71
N PHE A 6 -6.28 2.60 -3.00
CA PHE A 6 -5.24 2.62 -4.00
C PHE A 6 -5.83 3.02 -5.37
N ILE A 7 -4.95 3.33 -6.31
CA ILE A 7 -5.28 3.59 -7.71
C ILE A 7 -4.30 2.78 -8.57
N ILE A 8 -4.77 2.32 -9.73
CA ILE A 8 -3.92 1.71 -10.75
C ILE A 8 -3.91 2.63 -11.97
N PHE A 9 -2.72 2.95 -12.44
CA PHE A 9 -2.48 3.61 -13.72
C PHE A 9 -1.83 2.60 -14.67
N LYS A 10 -2.23 2.63 -15.94
CA LYS A 10 -1.66 1.74 -16.97
C LYS A 10 -0.33 2.26 -17.51
N ASN A 11 -0.09 3.55 -17.42
CA ASN A 11 1.11 4.23 -17.90
C ASN A 11 1.34 5.53 -17.11
N ASP A 12 2.50 6.15 -17.33
CA ASP A 12 2.89 7.37 -16.63
C ASP A 12 2.02 8.58 -17.02
N GLU A 13 1.46 8.60 -18.25
CA GLU A 13 0.56 9.67 -18.70
C GLU A 13 -0.74 9.72 -17.88
N GLU A 14 -1.33 8.55 -17.58
CA GLU A 14 -2.50 8.43 -16.71
C GLU A 14 -2.23 8.87 -15.27
N HIS A 15 -0.95 8.88 -14.86
CA HIS A 15 -0.53 9.32 -13.54
C HIS A 15 -0.32 10.85 -13.45
N GLU A 16 0.10 11.48 -14.55
CA GLU A 16 0.43 12.92 -14.63
C GLU A 16 -0.77 13.82 -14.95
N VAL A 17 -1.94 13.24 -15.21
CA VAL A 17 -3.19 13.99 -15.39
C VAL A 17 -3.72 14.55 -14.08
N GLY A 18 -3.32 15.78 -13.76
CA GLY A 18 -4.02 16.72 -12.89
C GLY A 18 -4.80 16.11 -11.71
N VAL A 19 -6.14 16.20 -11.77
CA VAL A 19 -7.04 15.64 -10.74
C VAL A 19 -7.62 14.32 -11.24
N ILE A 20 -7.29 13.23 -10.55
CA ILE A 20 -7.78 11.90 -10.92
C ILE A 20 -9.26 11.76 -10.52
N PRO A 21 -10.11 11.20 -11.39
CA PRO A 21 -11.49 10.87 -11.05
C PRO A 21 -11.59 9.95 -9.83
N SER A 22 -12.48 10.28 -8.90
CA SER A 22 -12.73 9.43 -7.71
C SER A 22 -13.23 8.03 -8.05
N SER A 23 -13.77 7.82 -9.27
CA SER A 23 -14.19 6.50 -9.77
C SER A 23 -13.03 5.53 -9.99
N LEU A 24 -11.80 6.02 -10.14
CA LEU A 24 -10.60 5.18 -10.27
C LEU A 24 -10.00 4.78 -8.92
N ILE A 25 -10.50 5.34 -7.81
CA ILE A 25 -10.01 5.02 -6.47
C ILE A 25 -10.73 3.78 -5.97
N CYS A 26 -9.98 2.70 -5.85
CA CYS A 26 -10.42 1.48 -5.19
C CYS A 26 -10.27 1.68 -3.68
N THR A 27 -11.34 1.45 -2.91
CA THR A 27 -11.30 1.45 -1.44
C THR A 27 -11.71 0.09 -0.90
N MET A 28 -11.11 -0.30 0.21
CA MET A 28 -11.42 -1.55 0.89
C MET A 28 -11.59 -1.33 2.39
N LYS A 29 -12.47 -2.11 2.99
CA LYS A 29 -12.75 -2.13 4.43
C LYS A 29 -12.26 -3.45 5.02
N PHE A 30 -11.71 -3.42 6.22
CA PHE A 30 -11.24 -4.62 6.91
C PHE A 30 -11.42 -4.46 8.43
N PRO A 31 -11.57 -5.54 9.19
CA PRO A 31 -11.92 -5.45 10.62
C PRO A 31 -10.83 -4.79 11.47
N GLU A 32 -9.56 -4.97 11.11
CA GLU A 32 -8.41 -4.53 11.90
C GLU A 32 -8.33 -2.99 12.02
N LYS A 33 -7.81 -2.51 13.15
CA LYS A 33 -7.75 -1.07 13.49
C LYS A 33 -6.34 -0.48 13.46
N THR A 34 -5.31 -1.27 13.13
CA THR A 34 -3.92 -0.81 13.16
C THR A 34 -3.53 -0.17 11.82
N ASN A 35 -2.88 1.00 11.88
CA ASN A 35 -2.45 1.72 10.68
C ASN A 35 -1.50 0.89 9.80
N ILE A 36 -0.56 0.15 10.42
CA ILE A 36 0.39 -0.67 9.65
C ILE A 36 -0.32 -1.78 8.85
N ARG A 37 -1.33 -2.46 9.42
CA ARG A 37 -2.07 -3.47 8.66
C ARG A 37 -2.92 -2.84 7.56
N ALA A 38 -3.46 -1.65 7.80
CA ALA A 38 -4.16 -0.88 6.75
C ALA A 38 -3.23 -0.60 5.56
N GLU A 39 -2.04 -0.09 5.84
CA GLU A 39 -1.04 0.23 4.82
C GLU A 39 -0.61 -1.01 4.03
N LEU A 40 -0.28 -2.11 4.73
CA LEU A 40 0.07 -3.39 4.11
C LEU A 40 -1.06 -3.95 3.24
N ARG A 41 -2.31 -3.90 3.72
CA ARG A 41 -3.48 -4.36 2.95
C ARG A 41 -3.68 -3.54 1.68
N GLY A 42 -3.49 -2.23 1.74
CA GLY A 42 -3.59 -1.35 0.58
C GLY A 42 -2.58 -1.74 -0.51
N ALA A 43 -1.31 -1.93 -0.13
CA ALA A 43 -0.26 -2.37 -1.03
C ALA A 43 -0.53 -3.79 -1.59
N ILE A 44 -0.91 -4.74 -0.72
CA ILE A 44 -1.22 -6.12 -1.12
C ILE A 44 -2.37 -6.15 -2.11
N LEU A 45 -3.49 -5.47 -1.84
CA LEU A 45 -4.64 -5.50 -2.74
C LEU A 45 -4.34 -4.84 -4.08
N ALA A 46 -3.55 -3.77 -4.10
CA ALA A 46 -3.08 -3.16 -5.34
C ALA A 46 -2.28 -4.17 -6.17
N LEU A 47 -1.32 -4.87 -5.55
CA LEU A 47 -0.52 -5.90 -6.21
C LEU A 47 -1.36 -7.10 -6.67
N GLU A 48 -2.33 -7.57 -5.87
CA GLU A 48 -3.26 -8.64 -6.27
C GLU A 48 -4.10 -8.24 -7.48
N THR A 49 -4.54 -6.98 -7.53
CA THR A 49 -5.33 -6.45 -8.65
C THR A 49 -4.49 -6.35 -9.92
N VAL A 50 -3.21 -5.97 -9.79
CA VAL A 50 -2.27 -5.93 -10.91
C VAL A 50 -1.88 -7.35 -11.37
N ALA A 51 -1.78 -8.32 -10.45
CA ALA A 51 -1.38 -9.70 -10.75
C ALA A 51 -2.31 -10.44 -11.72
N VAL A 52 -3.58 -10.02 -11.83
CA VAL A 52 -4.56 -10.61 -12.76
C VAL A 52 -4.58 -9.93 -14.13
N LEU A 53 -3.88 -8.81 -14.30
CA LEU A 53 -3.79 -8.12 -15.58
C LEU A 53 -2.77 -8.83 -16.48
N LYS A 54 -3.03 -8.81 -17.79
CA LYS A 54 -2.13 -9.39 -18.81
C LYS A 54 -1.25 -8.30 -19.43
N ASN A 55 -0.10 -8.70 -19.97
CA ASN A 55 0.82 -7.85 -20.74
C ASN A 55 1.42 -6.68 -19.93
N ILE A 56 1.73 -6.91 -18.66
CA ILE A 56 2.44 -5.94 -17.84
C ILE A 56 3.94 -6.11 -18.05
N SER A 57 4.62 -5.04 -18.51
CA SER A 57 6.07 -5.03 -18.68
C SER A 57 6.83 -4.58 -17.42
N LYS A 58 6.25 -3.65 -16.66
CA LYS A 58 6.85 -3.06 -15.47
C LYS A 58 5.77 -2.66 -14.47
N ILE A 59 6.06 -2.82 -13.17
CA ILE A 59 5.19 -2.39 -12.08
C ILE A 59 5.97 -1.46 -11.17
N ASN A 60 5.46 -0.24 -10.98
CA ASN A 60 5.96 0.71 -9.98
C ASN A 60 4.94 0.80 -8.85
N LEU A 61 5.32 0.39 -7.63
CA LEU A 61 4.48 0.54 -6.44
C LEU A 61 4.90 1.79 -5.68
N TYR A 62 4.10 2.85 -5.82
CA TYR A 62 4.24 4.06 -5.02
C TYR A 62 3.56 3.87 -3.66
N THR A 63 4.25 4.22 -2.57
CA THR A 63 3.67 4.18 -1.23
C THR A 63 4.31 5.24 -0.31
N ASP A 64 3.51 5.85 0.56
CA ASP A 64 3.99 6.68 1.67
C ASP A 64 4.27 5.88 2.94
N CYS A 65 3.95 4.58 2.93
CA CYS A 65 4.23 3.65 4.00
C CYS A 65 5.72 3.28 4.02
N GLU A 66 6.44 3.77 5.02
CA GLU A 66 7.85 3.41 5.24
C GLU A 66 8.03 1.92 5.63
N VAL A 67 6.96 1.25 6.09
CA VAL A 67 7.03 -0.17 6.48
C VAL A 67 7.36 -1.05 5.28
N ILE A 68 6.82 -0.76 4.09
CA ILE A 68 7.02 -1.58 2.88
C ILE A 68 8.51 -1.71 2.49
N PRO A 69 9.26 -0.61 2.23
CA PRO A 69 10.67 -0.73 1.88
C PRO A 69 11.50 -1.34 3.02
N ASN A 70 11.21 -0.98 4.28
CA ASN A 70 11.91 -1.53 5.44
C ASN A 70 11.66 -3.04 5.63
N LEU A 71 10.48 -3.52 5.25
CA LEU A 71 10.11 -4.93 5.36
C LEU A 71 10.90 -5.79 4.36
N LEU A 72 11.07 -5.31 3.12
CA LEU A 72 11.88 -5.99 2.11
C LEU A 72 13.35 -6.09 2.53
N GLN A 73 13.94 -5.03 3.09
CA GLN A 73 15.31 -5.06 3.61
C GLN A 73 15.50 -6.10 4.72
N ARG A 74 14.45 -6.32 5.53
CA ARG A 74 14.48 -7.25 6.67
C ARG A 74 14.00 -8.66 6.33
N ARG A 75 13.61 -8.92 5.08
CA ARG A 75 12.99 -10.18 4.63
C ARG A 75 13.80 -11.40 5.04
N LYS A 76 15.09 -11.45 4.68
CA LYS A 76 15.98 -12.58 4.97
C LYS A 76 15.99 -12.94 6.46
N LYS A 77 16.05 -11.92 7.33
CA LYS A 77 16.01 -12.11 8.78
C LYS A 77 14.65 -12.65 9.22
N LEU A 78 13.55 -12.06 8.75
CA LEU A 78 12.20 -12.49 9.12
C LEU A 78 11.95 -13.94 8.74
N GLU A 79 12.28 -14.34 7.51
CA GLU A 79 12.16 -15.72 7.03
C GLU A 79 13.03 -16.68 7.85
N SER A 80 14.30 -16.32 8.14
CA SER A 80 15.20 -17.17 8.95
C SER A 80 14.70 -17.41 10.39
N THR A 81 13.89 -16.48 10.91
CA THR A 81 13.31 -16.56 12.27
C THR A 81 11.89 -17.11 12.28
N GLY A 82 11.35 -17.54 11.13
CA GLY A 82 9.94 -17.95 11.03
C GLY A 82 8.97 -16.85 11.47
N PHE A 83 9.32 -15.58 11.26
CA PHE A 83 8.55 -14.41 11.68
C PHE A 83 8.30 -14.31 13.20
N MET A 84 9.18 -14.88 14.03
CA MET A 84 9.06 -14.78 15.48
C MET A 84 9.64 -13.46 16.02
N SER A 85 9.00 -12.93 17.06
CA SER A 85 9.49 -11.79 17.83
C SER A 85 10.66 -12.22 18.73
N GLY A 86 11.79 -11.52 18.63
CA GLY A 86 12.99 -11.88 19.41
C GLY A 86 12.79 -11.80 20.93
N ARG A 87 11.93 -10.89 21.41
CA ARG A 87 11.68 -10.68 22.84
C ARG A 87 10.67 -11.64 23.44
N LYS A 88 9.55 -11.88 22.76
CA LYS A 88 8.43 -12.67 23.30
C LYS A 88 8.44 -14.12 22.82
N LYS A 89 9.26 -14.45 21.82
CA LYS A 89 9.27 -15.77 21.14
C LYS A 89 7.90 -16.16 20.56
N GLU A 90 7.07 -15.15 20.25
CA GLU A 90 5.75 -15.30 19.64
C GLU A 90 5.81 -14.86 18.17
N ILE A 91 4.93 -15.42 17.32
CA ILE A 91 4.77 -14.99 15.93
C ILE A 91 4.37 -13.50 15.88
N LEU A 92 4.98 -12.74 14.96
CA LEU A 92 4.65 -11.34 14.74
C LEU A 92 3.19 -11.19 14.31
N SER A 93 2.48 -10.21 14.87
CA SER A 93 1.06 -9.94 14.59
C SER A 93 0.74 -9.58 13.13
N ASN A 94 1.76 -9.27 12.33
CA ASN A 94 1.64 -8.93 10.91
C ASN A 94 2.31 -9.97 10.00
N ALA A 95 2.74 -11.13 10.54
CA ALA A 95 3.46 -12.15 9.80
C ALA A 95 2.68 -12.64 8.57
N ASP A 96 1.36 -12.77 8.70
CA ASP A 96 0.43 -13.13 7.61
C ASP A 96 0.54 -12.15 6.42
N LEU A 97 0.52 -10.84 6.69
CA LEU A 97 0.62 -9.83 5.64
C LEU A 97 2.03 -9.72 5.08
N TYR A 98 3.06 -9.93 5.91
CA TYR A 98 4.44 -9.93 5.44
C TYR A 98 4.70 -11.07 4.46
N GLN A 99 4.28 -12.29 4.80
CA GLN A 99 4.39 -13.44 3.92
C GLN A 99 3.65 -13.20 2.61
N LYS A 100 2.40 -12.71 2.67
CA LYS A 100 1.61 -12.42 1.48
C LYS A 100 2.26 -11.37 0.58
N LEU A 101 2.81 -10.31 1.18
CA LEU A 101 3.54 -9.29 0.42
C LEU A 101 4.78 -9.88 -0.27
N PHE A 102 5.54 -10.75 0.41
CA PHE A 102 6.73 -11.38 -0.18
C PHE A 102 6.40 -12.29 -1.36
N VAL A 103 5.31 -13.07 -1.28
CA VAL A 103 4.85 -13.88 -2.41
C VAL A 103 4.51 -13.00 -3.62
N LEU A 104 3.75 -11.92 -3.41
CA LEU A 104 3.41 -10.98 -4.48
C LEU A 104 4.64 -10.25 -5.02
N TYR A 105 5.59 -9.92 -4.15
CA TYR A 105 6.83 -9.28 -4.54
C TYR A 105 7.67 -10.20 -5.43
N ASP A 106 7.78 -11.49 -5.11
CA ASP A 106 8.52 -12.46 -5.94
C ASP A 106 7.84 -12.68 -7.30
N GLN A 107 6.52 -12.74 -7.30
CA GLN A 107 5.74 -12.96 -8.52
C GLN A 107 5.80 -11.76 -9.48
N LEU A 108 5.71 -10.54 -8.94
CA LEU A 108 5.52 -9.33 -9.74
C LEU A 108 6.79 -8.48 -9.89
N GLN A 109 7.78 -8.68 -9.02
CA GLN A 109 9.03 -7.93 -8.94
C GLN A 109 8.83 -6.40 -9.07
N PRO A 110 7.92 -5.79 -8.29
CA PRO A 110 7.61 -4.38 -8.44
C PRO A 110 8.79 -3.50 -7.98
N GLU A 111 9.02 -2.40 -8.68
CA GLU A 111 9.90 -1.33 -8.21
C GLU A 111 9.17 -0.55 -7.12
N ILE A 112 9.76 -0.51 -5.91
CA ILE A 112 9.15 0.18 -4.77
C ILE A 112 9.60 1.64 -4.76
N CYS A 113 8.66 2.55 -4.99
CA CYS A 113 8.89 3.98 -4.95
C CYS A 113 8.34 4.54 -3.64
N TRP A 114 9.18 4.65 -2.62
CA TRP A 114 8.79 5.30 -1.36
C TRP A 114 8.68 6.81 -1.54
N VAL A 115 7.56 7.37 -1.13
CA VAL A 115 7.26 8.80 -1.25
C VAL A 115 7.12 9.39 0.14
N LYS A 116 7.86 10.46 0.42
CA LYS A 116 7.71 11.16 1.68
C LYS A 116 6.29 11.73 1.81
N GLY A 117 5.58 11.28 2.84
CA GLY A 117 4.26 11.78 3.19
C GLY A 117 4.27 13.27 3.55
N HIS A 118 3.11 13.92 3.40
CA HIS A 118 2.83 15.28 3.90
C HIS A 118 3.78 16.39 3.41
N THR A 119 3.98 16.49 2.10
CA THR A 119 4.63 17.65 1.48
C THR A 119 3.67 18.85 1.38
N SER A 120 4.19 20.06 1.62
CA SER A 120 3.40 21.30 1.55
C SER A 120 2.78 21.49 0.16
N LYS A 121 1.53 21.97 0.10
CA LYS A 121 0.75 22.08 -1.16
C LYS A 121 1.47 22.80 -2.30
N LYS A 122 2.36 23.74 -1.99
CA LYS A 122 3.11 24.53 -2.98
C LYS A 122 4.18 23.71 -3.71
N ASN A 123 4.65 22.62 -3.10
CA ASN A 123 5.77 21.80 -3.61
C ASN A 123 5.33 20.36 -3.94
N GLN A 124 4.02 20.12 -4.07
CA GLN A 124 3.52 18.76 -4.32
C GLN A 124 3.76 18.31 -5.75
N THR A 125 4.45 17.17 -5.92
CA THR A 125 4.50 16.43 -7.18
C THR A 125 3.12 15.85 -7.54
N PHE A 126 2.93 15.39 -8.77
CA PHE A 126 1.70 14.69 -9.17
C PHE A 126 1.41 13.50 -8.26
N ILE A 127 2.43 12.68 -7.96
CA ILE A 127 2.34 11.57 -7.00
C ILE A 127 1.76 12.04 -5.64
N GLN A 128 2.27 13.14 -5.09
CA GLN A 128 1.83 13.65 -3.79
C GLN A 128 0.41 14.22 -3.82
N LYS A 129 -0.01 14.81 -4.94
CA LYS A 129 -1.41 15.22 -5.15
C LYS A 129 -2.33 14.00 -5.19
N ASN A 130 -1.89 12.93 -5.85
CA ASN A 130 -2.64 11.68 -5.96
C ASN A 130 -2.81 11.02 -4.59
N PHE A 131 -1.75 10.92 -3.79
CA PHE A 131 -1.84 10.46 -2.40
C PHE A 131 -2.77 11.33 -1.55
N SER A 132 -2.67 12.66 -1.66
CA SER A 132 -3.56 13.57 -0.92
C SER A 132 -5.04 13.35 -1.27
N HIS A 133 -5.34 13.03 -2.53
CA HIS A 133 -6.69 12.73 -2.99
C HIS A 133 -7.18 11.38 -2.47
N ILE A 134 -6.36 10.32 -2.55
CA ILE A 134 -6.66 9.00 -1.99
C ILE A 134 -6.92 9.10 -0.48
N ASP A 135 -6.03 9.76 0.27
CA ASP A 135 -6.14 9.95 1.72
C ASP A 135 -7.44 10.68 2.11
N LYS A 136 -7.83 11.71 1.34
CA LYS A 136 -9.11 12.41 1.56
C LYS A 136 -10.31 11.47 1.41
N ILE A 137 -10.32 10.59 0.42
CA ILE A 137 -11.40 9.61 0.20
C ILE A 137 -11.39 8.55 1.29
N VAL A 138 -10.23 7.96 1.57
CA VAL A 138 -10.06 6.93 2.62
C VAL A 138 -10.52 7.46 3.97
N ARG A 139 -10.13 8.68 4.36
CA ARG A 139 -10.60 9.31 5.62
C ARG A 139 -12.09 9.58 5.63
N LYS A 140 -12.69 9.96 4.49
CA LYS A 140 -14.14 10.15 4.38
C LYS A 140 -14.88 8.83 4.59
N GLU A 141 -14.41 7.77 3.95
CA GLU A 141 -14.96 6.42 4.12
C GLU A 141 -14.75 5.88 5.53
N LEU A 142 -13.57 6.09 6.13
CA LEU A 142 -13.28 5.72 7.50
C LEU A 142 -14.27 6.37 8.47
N ARG A 143 -14.55 7.67 8.32
CA ARG A 143 -15.55 8.39 9.12
C ARG A 143 -16.96 7.86 8.95
N ARG A 144 -17.32 7.37 7.75
CA ARG A 144 -18.64 6.77 7.51
C ARG A 144 -18.78 5.44 8.26
N VAL A 145 -17.73 4.62 8.28
CA VAL A 145 -17.77 3.29 8.91
C VAL A 145 -17.48 3.30 10.41
N THR A 146 -16.99 4.39 10.97
CA THR A 146 -16.77 4.53 12.43
C THR A 146 -17.86 5.33 13.14
N LYS A 147 -18.69 6.07 12.38
CA LYS A 147 -19.88 6.76 12.91
C LYS A 147 -21.17 5.94 12.78
N ALA A 148 -21.11 4.80 12.08
CA ALA A 148 -22.17 3.80 12.01
C ALA A 148 -21.91 2.72 13.07
#